data_AF-A0A1V4SJI7-F1
#
_entry.id   AF-A0A1V4SJI7-F1
#
_cell.length_a   1.000
_cell.length_b   1.000
_cell.length_c   1.000
_cell.angle_alpha   90.00
_cell.angle_beta   90.00
_cell.angle_gamma   90.00
#
_symmetry.space_group_name_H-M   'P 1'
#
loop_
_entity.id
_entity.type
_entity.pdbx_description
1 polymer ?
#
loop_
_entity_poly.entity_id
_entity_poly.type
_entity_poly.pdbx_seq_one_letter_code
_entity_poly.pdbx_strand_id
1 'polypeptide(L)'
;MNKSRKSLIMIIAAVAVLSMGIGAAGTATIIKAELNKTVAISVNGKAFQPTNSAGARLYPLTYNGVNYVPVNDFAKVLGASVTSKGTAVTVTSAKTAPAGSTSTTLNGKVATVEYDKNKQSTWIKFSNIKFSTKTSGSMTYYLVAMDVTNRATTTIEVSTAGDVGLMDKNDRSLSTVIGISESTRCTLKPGETATIYKGFSATSLDSLAYIRYYPLSAPKGDSAKVYTVD
;
A
#
# COMPACT_ATOMS: atom_id res chain seq x y z
N MET A 1 -52.78 55.22 -18.44
CA MET A 1 -52.46 54.89 -19.85
C MET A 1 -51.29 55.78 -20.24
N ASN A 2 -50.02 55.33 -20.21
CA ASN A 2 -49.25 54.92 -21.41
C ASN A 2 -47.80 54.51 -20.97
N LYS A 3 -47.42 53.23 -21.01
CA LYS A 3 -46.69 52.51 -22.07
C LYS A 3 -45.23 52.98 -22.32
N SER A 4 -44.31 52.19 -21.78
CA SER A 4 -42.86 52.20 -21.90
C SER A 4 -42.30 52.35 -23.33
N ARG A 5 -41.28 53.21 -23.49
CA ARG A 5 -40.40 53.34 -24.67
C ARG A 5 -38.96 53.49 -24.16
N LYS A 6 -38.16 52.41 -24.12
CA LYS A 6 -37.20 51.96 -25.15
C LYS A 6 -36.03 52.94 -25.37
N SER A 7 -34.84 52.57 -24.86
CA SER A 7 -33.56 52.48 -25.60
C SER A 7 -32.38 52.74 -24.65
N LEU A 8 -31.70 51.67 -24.21
CA LEU A 8 -30.28 51.74 -23.87
C LEU A 8 -29.56 50.72 -24.72
N ILE A 9 -28.57 51.23 -25.45
CA ILE A 9 -27.86 50.62 -26.57
C ILE A 9 -26.96 49.48 -26.04
N MET A 10 -27.23 48.29 -26.57
CA MET A 10 -26.41 47.08 -26.56
C MET A 10 -25.57 47.03 -27.85
N ILE A 11 -24.59 46.12 -27.92
CA ILE A 11 -23.66 45.75 -29.04
C ILE A 11 -22.23 46.21 -28.69
N ILE A 12 -21.22 45.35 -28.48
CA ILE A 12 -20.52 44.40 -29.38
C ILE A 12 -19.76 43.38 -28.47
N ALA A 13 -19.60 42.07 -28.70
CA ALA A 13 -19.86 41.18 -29.82
C ALA A 13 -20.15 39.76 -29.30
N ALA A 14 -21.04 39.07 -30.00
CA ALA A 14 -21.24 37.64 -29.91
C ALA A 14 -20.05 36.88 -30.54
N VAL A 15 -19.63 35.80 -29.88
CA VAL A 15 -19.18 34.59 -30.60
C VAL A 15 -19.91 33.42 -29.95
N ALA A 16 -21.07 33.11 -30.51
CA ALA A 16 -21.67 31.79 -30.39
C ALA A 16 -21.05 30.92 -31.48
N VAL A 17 -20.23 29.94 -31.09
CA VAL A 17 -19.94 28.77 -31.94
C VAL A 17 -20.50 27.56 -31.24
N LEU A 18 -21.56 27.03 -31.83
CA LEU A 18 -22.11 25.71 -31.53
C LEU A 18 -21.03 24.67 -31.85
N SER A 19 -20.64 23.87 -30.85
CA SER A 19 -20.04 22.57 -31.10
C SER A 19 -20.86 21.53 -30.34
N MET A 20 -21.66 20.78 -31.09
CA MET A 20 -22.24 19.53 -30.62
C MET A 20 -21.08 18.56 -30.40
N GLY A 21 -20.60 18.47 -29.16
CA GLY A 21 -19.80 17.35 -28.70
C GLY A 21 -20.73 16.33 -28.04
N ILE A 22 -21.26 15.37 -28.81
CA ILE A 22 -21.68 14.10 -28.22
C ILE A 22 -20.39 13.44 -27.76
N GLY A 23 -20.19 13.35 -26.44
CA GLY A 23 -18.97 12.77 -25.87
C GLY A 23 -19.16 12.47 -24.40
N ALA A 24 -19.68 11.26 -24.14
CA ALA A 24 -19.83 10.60 -22.84
C ALA A 24 -20.54 11.40 -21.74
N ALA A 25 -21.64 10.85 -21.21
CA ALA A 25 -22.14 11.23 -19.89
C ALA A 25 -21.07 10.87 -18.84
N GLY A 26 -20.09 11.76 -18.66
CA GLY A 26 -19.24 11.76 -17.49
C GLY A 26 -20.11 12.19 -16.32
N THR A 27 -20.07 11.44 -15.23
CA THR A 27 -20.78 11.67 -13.97
C THR A 27 -20.23 12.90 -13.21
N ALA A 28 -19.95 14.00 -13.91
CA ALA A 28 -19.39 15.22 -13.35
C ALA A 28 -20.52 16.19 -13.00
N THR A 29 -20.66 16.50 -11.71
CA THR A 29 -21.65 17.47 -11.21
C THR A 29 -21.00 18.83 -11.02
N ILE A 30 -21.67 19.89 -11.49
CA ILE A 30 -21.24 21.25 -11.23
C ILE A 30 -21.53 21.58 -9.76
N ILE A 31 -20.51 22.01 -9.03
CA ILE A 31 -20.62 22.47 -7.63
C ILE A 31 -20.23 23.94 -7.53
N LYS A 32 -20.75 24.63 -6.50
CA LYS A 32 -20.24 25.94 -6.05
C LYS A 32 -19.31 25.71 -4.86
N ALA A 33 -18.04 26.09 -5.00
CA ALA A 33 -17.03 25.98 -3.95
C ALA A 33 -16.31 27.33 -3.77
N GLU A 34 -15.76 27.57 -2.59
CA GLU A 34 -15.03 28.80 -2.27
C GLU A 34 -13.53 28.60 -2.48
N LEU A 35 -12.87 29.53 -3.18
CA LEU A 35 -11.40 29.56 -3.26
C LEU A 35 -10.84 30.20 -1.98
N ASN A 36 -10.35 29.38 -1.06
CA ASN A 36 -10.04 29.80 0.29
C ASN A 36 -8.57 30.23 0.44
N LYS A 37 -8.34 31.54 0.56
CA LYS A 37 -7.00 32.13 0.70
C LYS A 37 -6.51 32.25 2.14
N THR A 38 -7.37 31.98 3.12
CA THR A 38 -7.05 32.15 4.55
C THR A 38 -6.60 30.85 5.20
N VAL A 39 -6.95 29.70 4.62
CA VAL A 39 -6.48 28.39 5.08
C VAL A 39 -4.97 28.27 4.87
N ALA A 40 -4.24 28.20 5.98
CA ALA A 40 -2.81 27.91 5.99
C ALA A 40 -2.58 26.42 5.79
N ILE A 41 -1.60 26.08 4.94
CA ILE A 41 -1.19 24.71 4.68
C ILE A 41 0.16 24.47 5.34
N SER A 42 0.29 23.35 6.05
CA SER A 42 1.58 22.86 6.51
C SER A 42 1.79 21.41 6.11
N VAL A 43 3.03 21.06 5.81
CA VAL A 43 3.47 19.69 5.53
C VAL A 43 4.61 19.39 6.48
N ASN A 44 4.48 18.31 7.27
CA ASN A 44 5.45 17.91 8.29
C ASN A 44 5.82 19.07 9.26
N GLY A 45 4.82 19.85 9.67
CA GLY A 45 5.00 20.98 10.60
C GLY A 45 5.65 22.23 10.00
N LYS A 46 5.93 22.26 8.68
CA LYS A 46 6.46 23.43 7.98
C LYS A 46 5.39 24.05 7.09
N ALA A 47 5.34 25.39 7.05
CA ALA A 47 4.45 26.11 6.13
C ALA A 47 4.74 25.69 4.68
N PHE A 48 3.70 25.38 3.92
CA PHE A 48 3.79 24.91 2.55
C PHE A 48 2.84 25.69 1.65
N GLN A 49 3.31 26.03 0.46
CA GLN A 49 2.62 26.90 -0.48
C GLN A 49 2.57 26.19 -1.84
N PRO A 50 1.46 25.48 -2.16
CA PRO A 50 1.36 24.78 -3.42
C PRO A 50 1.34 25.77 -4.60
N THR A 51 1.93 25.35 -5.70
CA THR A 51 2.09 26.08 -6.95
C THR A 51 1.69 25.20 -8.14
N ASN A 52 1.36 25.82 -9.27
CA ASN A 52 1.16 25.10 -10.53
C ASN A 52 2.49 24.94 -11.30
N SER A 53 2.46 24.32 -12.48
CA SER A 53 3.64 24.13 -13.34
C SER A 53 4.29 25.44 -13.81
N ALA A 54 3.56 26.56 -13.76
CA ALA A 54 4.06 27.89 -14.09
C ALA A 54 4.53 28.69 -12.85
N GLY A 55 4.55 28.07 -11.66
CA GLY A 55 4.97 28.71 -10.40
C GLY A 55 3.90 29.60 -9.76
N ALA A 56 2.69 29.68 -10.30
CA ALA A 56 1.61 30.47 -9.71
C ALA A 56 1.05 29.75 -8.47
N ARG A 57 0.83 30.50 -7.39
CA ARG A 57 0.30 29.97 -6.12
C ARG A 57 -1.11 29.41 -6.29
N LEU A 58 -1.33 28.24 -5.73
CA LEU A 58 -2.62 27.56 -5.63
C LEU A 58 -3.18 27.70 -4.21
N TYR A 59 -4.50 27.72 -4.11
CA TYR A 59 -5.23 27.83 -2.85
C TYR A 59 -6.20 26.64 -2.71
N PRO A 60 -6.52 26.19 -1.49
CA PRO A 60 -7.57 25.21 -1.26
C PRO A 60 -8.92 25.66 -1.79
N LEU A 61 -9.74 24.68 -2.17
CA LEU A 61 -11.17 24.89 -2.37
C LEU A 61 -11.91 24.42 -1.13
N THR A 62 -12.77 25.24 -0.55
CA THR A 62 -13.67 24.83 0.53
C THR A 62 -15.04 24.50 -0.06
N TYR A 63 -15.52 23.29 0.20
CA TYR A 63 -16.86 22.84 -0.16
C TYR A 63 -17.47 22.08 1.01
N ASN A 64 -18.66 22.51 1.46
CA ASN A 64 -19.34 21.96 2.65
C ASN A 64 -18.45 21.87 3.90
N GLY A 65 -17.62 22.88 4.14
CA GLY A 65 -16.70 22.92 5.29
C GLY A 65 -15.45 22.04 5.16
N VAL A 66 -15.29 21.31 4.06
CA VAL A 66 -14.10 20.48 3.78
C VAL A 66 -13.16 21.22 2.83
N ASN A 67 -11.85 21.19 3.12
CA ASN A 67 -10.82 21.79 2.29
C ASN A 67 -10.21 20.75 1.33
N TYR A 68 -10.32 21.01 0.04
CA TYR A 68 -9.72 20.22 -1.04
C TYR A 68 -8.44 20.91 -1.51
N VAL A 69 -7.34 20.17 -1.56
CA VAL A 69 -6.01 20.70 -1.89
C VAL A 69 -5.44 20.13 -3.19
N PRO A 70 -4.59 20.87 -3.92
CA PRO A 70 -3.99 20.39 -5.17
C PRO A 70 -3.03 19.22 -4.92
N VAL A 71 -3.39 18.03 -5.40
CA VAL A 71 -2.63 16.80 -5.12
C VAL A 71 -1.20 16.79 -5.70
N ASN A 72 -0.99 17.42 -6.86
CA ASN A 72 0.28 17.34 -7.59
C ASN A 72 1.45 17.95 -6.82
N ASP A 73 1.24 19.12 -6.20
CA ASP A 73 2.33 19.81 -5.51
C ASP A 73 2.58 19.23 -4.11
N PHE A 74 1.53 18.73 -3.47
CA PHE A 74 1.67 17.91 -2.27
C PHE A 74 2.44 16.64 -2.54
N ALA A 75 2.20 15.99 -3.67
CA ALA A 75 2.91 14.77 -4.02
C ALA A 75 4.41 15.02 -4.14
N LYS A 76 4.86 16.10 -4.79
CA LYS A 76 6.29 16.44 -4.88
C LYS A 76 6.94 16.59 -3.50
N VAL A 77 6.34 17.39 -2.61
CA VAL A 77 6.91 17.64 -1.28
C VAL A 77 6.84 16.42 -0.36
N LEU A 78 5.86 15.54 -0.59
CA LEU A 78 5.70 14.28 0.15
C LEU A 78 6.50 13.12 -0.45
N GLY A 79 7.27 13.34 -1.53
CA GLY A 79 7.96 12.25 -2.22
C GLY A 79 6.97 11.24 -2.80
N ALA A 80 5.93 11.71 -3.46
CA ALA A 80 4.92 10.94 -4.15
C ALA A 80 4.86 11.33 -5.64
N SER A 81 4.43 10.39 -6.46
CA SER A 81 4.09 10.54 -7.86
C SER A 81 2.58 10.53 -8.02
N VAL A 82 2.06 11.40 -8.88
CA VAL A 82 0.64 11.40 -9.25
C VAL A 82 0.56 11.05 -10.72
N THR A 83 -0.26 10.06 -11.05
CA THR A 83 -0.59 9.68 -12.42
C THR A 83 -2.08 9.84 -12.62
N SER A 84 -2.47 10.60 -13.64
CA SER A 84 -3.87 10.69 -14.08
C SER A 84 -4.00 9.98 -15.41
N LYS A 85 -4.75 8.86 -15.44
CA LYS A 85 -5.02 8.08 -16.66
C LYS A 85 -6.51 7.74 -16.73
N GLY A 86 -7.16 8.16 -17.82
CA GLY A 86 -8.59 7.95 -18.00
C GLY A 86 -9.41 8.61 -16.88
N THR A 87 -10.25 7.84 -16.19
CA THR A 87 -11.10 8.29 -15.07
C THR A 87 -10.43 8.15 -13.69
N ALA A 88 -9.15 7.74 -13.64
CA ALA A 88 -8.43 7.51 -12.39
C ALA A 88 -7.31 8.53 -12.15
N VAL A 89 -7.25 9.02 -10.91
CA VAL A 89 -6.09 9.74 -10.36
C VAL A 89 -5.46 8.82 -9.32
N THR A 90 -4.21 8.41 -9.56
CA THR A 90 -3.46 7.53 -8.66
C THR A 90 -2.34 8.33 -8.02
N VAL A 91 -2.27 8.31 -6.68
CA VAL A 91 -1.15 8.85 -5.92
C VAL A 91 -0.32 7.69 -5.40
N THR A 92 0.91 7.59 -5.84
CA THR A 92 1.86 6.56 -5.43
C THR A 92 2.97 7.24 -4.68
N SER A 93 3.24 6.89 -3.43
CA SER A 93 4.45 7.39 -2.75
C SER A 93 5.69 6.91 -3.51
N ALA A 94 6.44 7.85 -4.10
CA ALA A 94 7.80 7.66 -4.57
C ALA A 94 8.67 7.73 -3.33
N LYS A 95 8.59 6.68 -2.50
CA LYS A 95 9.76 6.33 -1.74
C LYS A 95 10.81 6.08 -2.80
N THR A 96 11.72 7.04 -3.03
CA THR A 96 13.05 6.72 -3.52
C THR A 96 13.47 5.60 -2.60
N ALA A 97 13.48 4.37 -3.12
CA ALA A 97 14.27 3.34 -2.49
C ALA A 97 15.63 4.02 -2.30
N PRO A 98 16.18 4.10 -1.08
CA PRO A 98 17.62 4.14 -1.01
C PRO A 98 18.08 3.02 -1.92
N ALA A 99 18.88 3.36 -2.94
CA ALA A 99 19.63 2.36 -3.69
C ALA A 99 20.30 1.48 -2.63
N GLY A 100 19.82 0.24 -2.50
CA GLY A 100 20.07 -0.57 -1.31
C GLY A 100 18.86 -1.33 -0.75
N SER A 101 17.89 -1.76 -1.57
CA SER A 101 17.25 -3.05 -1.26
C SER A 101 18.27 -4.13 -1.61
N THR A 102 19.18 -4.41 -0.68
CA THR A 102 20.04 -5.60 -0.79
C THR A 102 19.13 -6.81 -0.57
N SER A 103 18.56 -7.33 -1.66
CA SER A 103 17.89 -8.62 -1.69
C SER A 103 18.97 -9.68 -1.56
N THR A 104 19.35 -10.02 -0.33
CA THR A 104 20.17 -11.20 -0.11
C THR A 104 19.25 -12.40 -0.33
N THR A 105 19.38 -13.01 -1.50
CA THR A 105 18.72 -14.29 -1.77
C THR A 105 19.43 -15.35 -0.95
N LEU A 106 18.91 -15.63 0.25
CA LEU A 106 19.36 -16.75 1.08
C LEU A 106 18.74 -18.05 0.53
N ASN A 107 19.12 -18.42 -0.69
CA ASN A 107 18.78 -19.73 -1.23
C ASN A 107 19.68 -20.77 -0.55
N GLY A 108 19.11 -21.55 0.38
CA GLY A 108 19.80 -22.75 0.87
C GLY A 108 19.29 -23.45 2.12
N LYS A 109 18.42 -22.85 2.95
CA LYS A 109 18.13 -23.39 4.30
C LYS A 109 16.66 -23.66 4.63
N VAL A 110 15.83 -23.89 3.63
CA VAL A 110 14.46 -24.36 3.86
C VAL A 110 14.52 -25.77 4.43
N ALA A 111 13.92 -26.00 5.59
CA ALA A 111 13.95 -27.29 6.24
C ALA A 111 13.07 -28.30 5.47
N THR A 112 13.56 -29.53 5.34
CA THR A 112 12.73 -30.64 4.85
C THR A 112 11.75 -31.05 5.94
N VAL A 113 10.49 -30.65 5.80
CA VAL A 113 9.40 -31.06 6.67
C VAL A 113 8.54 -32.09 5.93
N GLU A 114 8.63 -33.35 6.37
CA GLU A 114 7.79 -34.44 5.84
C GLU A 114 6.31 -34.18 6.12
N TYR A 115 5.47 -34.64 5.19
CA TYR A 115 4.02 -34.50 5.34
C TYR A 115 3.46 -35.57 6.28
N ASP A 116 2.69 -35.13 7.28
CA ASP A 116 1.91 -35.97 8.17
C ASP A 116 0.48 -35.44 8.20
N LYS A 117 -0.45 -36.27 7.70
CA LYS A 117 -1.88 -35.92 7.64
C LYS A 117 -2.48 -35.56 9.01
N ASN A 118 -1.88 -36.01 10.11
CA ASN A 118 -2.37 -35.75 11.46
C ASN A 118 -1.72 -34.51 12.11
N LYS A 119 -0.77 -33.86 11.42
CA LYS A 119 -0.06 -32.67 11.91
C LYS A 119 -0.24 -31.51 10.94
N GLN A 120 -1.10 -30.57 11.31
CA GLN A 120 -1.43 -29.40 10.50
C GLN A 120 -0.18 -28.55 10.20
N SER A 121 0.82 -28.55 11.08
CA SER A 121 2.10 -27.87 10.82
C SER A 121 2.90 -28.44 9.62
N THR A 122 2.49 -29.58 9.08
CA THR A 122 3.10 -30.20 7.89
C THR A 122 2.24 -30.05 6.64
N TRP A 123 1.01 -29.54 6.76
CA TRP A 123 0.07 -29.44 5.65
C TRP A 123 0.47 -28.42 4.59
N ILE A 124 1.43 -27.55 4.89
CA ILE A 124 2.03 -26.67 3.90
C ILE A 124 3.51 -26.97 3.72
N LYS A 125 3.99 -26.70 2.51
CA LYS A 125 5.41 -26.68 2.19
C LYS A 125 5.83 -25.23 1.96
N PHE A 126 6.86 -24.79 2.67
CA PHE A 126 7.52 -23.52 2.39
C PHE A 126 8.58 -23.70 1.30
N SER A 127 8.73 -22.70 0.45
CA SER A 127 9.79 -22.63 -0.56
C SER A 127 10.14 -21.17 -0.89
N ASN A 128 11.22 -20.96 -1.65
CA ASN A 128 11.58 -19.66 -2.20
C ASN A 128 11.65 -18.51 -1.16
N ILE A 129 12.13 -18.81 0.05
CA ILE A 129 12.17 -17.86 1.16
C ILE A 129 13.22 -16.79 0.89
N LYS A 130 12.78 -15.53 0.83
CA LYS A 130 13.63 -14.37 0.50
C LYS A 130 13.50 -13.29 1.56
N PHE A 131 14.63 -12.71 1.94
CA PHE A 131 14.68 -11.60 2.87
C PHE A 131 15.03 -10.32 2.14
N SER A 132 14.37 -9.24 2.51
CA SER A 132 14.66 -7.90 2.00
C SER A 132 14.57 -6.90 3.14
N THR A 133 15.41 -5.88 3.11
CA THR A 133 15.26 -4.73 4.01
C THR A 133 14.26 -3.75 3.40
N LYS A 134 13.28 -3.34 4.20
CA LYS A 134 12.27 -2.35 3.87
C LYS A 134 12.37 -1.19 4.83
N THR A 135 11.93 -0.02 4.38
CA THR A 135 11.83 1.16 5.23
C THR A 135 10.42 1.73 5.08
N SER A 136 9.76 2.06 6.18
CA SER A 136 8.47 2.76 6.20
C SER A 136 8.59 3.95 7.17
N GLY A 137 8.45 5.18 6.66
CA GLY A 137 8.83 6.38 7.41
C GLY A 137 10.30 6.32 7.86
N SER A 138 10.54 6.54 9.16
CA SER A 138 11.84 6.42 9.82
C SER A 138 12.18 5.00 10.30
N MET A 139 11.26 4.04 10.16
CA MET A 139 11.45 2.65 10.61
C MET A 139 12.05 1.80 9.49
N THR A 140 13.15 1.12 9.80
CA THR A 140 13.71 0.06 8.94
C THR A 140 13.36 -1.31 9.53
N TYR A 141 12.92 -2.22 8.67
CA TYR A 141 12.51 -3.57 9.06
C TYR A 141 12.92 -4.59 7.99
N TYR A 142 12.94 -5.86 8.37
CA TYR A 142 13.14 -6.97 7.45
C TYR A 142 11.79 -7.51 7.00
N LEU A 143 11.64 -7.71 5.70
CA LEU A 143 10.50 -8.38 5.10
C LEU A 143 10.95 -9.75 4.60
N VAL A 144 10.26 -10.79 5.04
CA VAL A 144 10.40 -12.14 4.50
C VAL A 144 9.24 -12.44 3.55
N ALA A 145 9.58 -12.88 2.34
CA ALA A 145 8.65 -13.43 1.35
C ALA A 145 8.80 -14.95 1.33
N MET A 146 7.68 -15.67 1.35
CA MET A 146 7.66 -17.14 1.42
C MET A 146 6.61 -17.68 0.46
N ASP A 147 7.00 -18.60 -0.41
CA ASP A 147 6.03 -19.38 -1.17
C ASP A 147 5.50 -20.51 -0.28
N VAL A 148 4.18 -20.66 -0.23
CA VAL A 148 3.49 -21.70 0.53
C VAL A 148 2.61 -22.52 -0.39
N THR A 149 2.87 -23.83 -0.43
CA THR A 149 2.08 -24.80 -1.19
C THR A 149 1.21 -25.61 -0.25
N ASN A 150 -0.09 -25.70 -0.53
CA ASN A 150 -1.01 -26.58 0.20
C ASN A 150 -0.80 -28.05 -0.19
N ARG A 151 -0.42 -28.89 0.77
CA ARG A 151 -0.26 -30.35 0.64
C ARG A 151 -1.43 -31.15 1.22
N ALA A 152 -2.35 -30.50 1.93
CA ALA A 152 -3.55 -31.16 2.45
C ALA A 152 -4.54 -31.48 1.33
N THR A 153 -5.50 -32.34 1.64
CA THR A 153 -6.60 -32.70 0.73
C THR A 153 -7.76 -31.70 0.76
N THR A 154 -7.71 -30.71 1.64
CA THR A 154 -8.74 -29.69 1.82
C THR A 154 -8.19 -28.29 1.53
N THR A 155 -9.08 -27.34 1.28
CA THR A 155 -8.72 -25.91 1.26
C THR A 155 -8.25 -25.49 2.65
N ILE A 156 -7.19 -24.69 2.70
CA ILE A 156 -6.62 -24.15 3.94
C ILE A 156 -6.51 -22.62 3.85
N GLU A 157 -6.54 -21.98 5.01
CA GLU A 157 -6.18 -20.58 5.16
C GLU A 157 -4.84 -20.48 5.89
N VAL A 158 -3.96 -19.60 5.41
CA VAL A 158 -2.66 -19.34 6.03
C VAL A 158 -2.55 -17.85 6.31
N SER A 159 -2.14 -17.49 7.52
CA SER A 159 -1.97 -16.11 7.98
C SER A 159 -0.64 -15.95 8.70
N THR A 160 0.25 -15.08 8.20
CA THR A 160 1.54 -14.84 8.84
C THR A 160 1.44 -14.10 10.17
N ALA A 161 0.30 -13.47 10.49
CA ALA A 161 0.10 -12.79 11.77
C ALA A 161 0.03 -13.78 12.95
N GLY A 162 -0.56 -14.95 12.74
CA GLY A 162 -0.76 -15.96 13.79
C GLY A 162 0.03 -17.25 13.56
N ASP A 163 0.06 -17.75 12.33
CA ASP A 163 0.56 -19.09 12.05
C ASP A 163 2.07 -19.15 11.86
N VAL A 164 2.70 -18.01 11.54
CA VAL A 164 4.14 -17.93 11.25
C VAL A 164 4.87 -17.14 12.32
N GLY A 165 5.80 -17.80 13.00
CA GLY A 165 6.69 -17.19 13.98
C GLY A 165 8.10 -17.02 13.43
N LEU A 166 8.73 -15.90 13.75
CA LEU A 166 10.13 -15.60 13.43
C LEU A 166 10.89 -15.62 14.75
N MET A 167 11.83 -16.55 14.91
CA MET A 167 12.39 -16.89 16.21
C MET A 167 13.87 -16.57 16.30
N ASP A 168 14.31 -16.09 17.45
CA ASP A 168 15.71 -16.02 17.81
C ASP A 168 16.25 -17.40 18.27
N LYS A 169 17.55 -17.46 18.55
CA LYS A 169 18.24 -18.67 19.02
C LYS A 169 17.78 -19.18 20.40
N ASN A 170 17.02 -18.38 21.14
CA ASN A 170 16.49 -18.70 22.47
C ASN A 170 14.99 -19.03 22.42
N ASP A 171 14.45 -19.34 21.24
CA ASP A 171 13.03 -19.62 20.99
C ASP A 171 12.10 -18.44 21.33
N ARG A 172 12.61 -17.20 21.31
CA ARG A 172 11.81 -15.98 21.50
C ARG A 172 11.37 -15.42 20.16
N SER A 173 10.11 -15.01 20.07
CA SER A 173 9.59 -14.34 18.89
C SER A 173 10.27 -12.98 18.67
N LEU A 174 10.77 -12.75 17.46
CA LEU A 174 11.17 -11.43 16.99
C LEU A 174 9.96 -10.52 16.87
N SER A 175 10.19 -9.22 17.05
CA SER A 175 9.13 -8.21 16.99
C SER A 175 8.55 -8.12 15.59
N THR A 176 7.24 -8.34 15.47
CA THR A 176 6.54 -8.31 14.17
C THR A 176 6.21 -6.88 13.78
N VAL A 177 6.41 -6.54 12.51
CA VAL A 177 5.94 -5.28 11.93
C VAL A 177 4.56 -5.49 11.33
N ILE A 178 3.58 -4.70 11.79
CA ILE A 178 2.21 -4.69 11.30
C ILE A 178 2.01 -3.62 10.23
N GLY A 179 0.98 -3.77 9.40
CA GLY A 179 0.63 -2.77 8.37
C GLY A 179 1.60 -2.74 7.18
N ILE A 180 2.28 -3.85 6.89
CA ILE A 180 3.01 -4.01 5.63
C ILE A 180 2.04 -3.99 4.44
N SER A 181 2.50 -3.54 3.28
CA SER A 181 1.66 -3.41 2.08
C SER A 181 1.44 -4.73 1.35
N GLU A 182 2.27 -5.74 1.63
CA GLU A 182 2.25 -7.05 1.01
C GLU A 182 1.23 -8.01 1.67
N SER A 183 0.75 -8.99 0.90
CA SER A 183 -0.24 -9.96 1.36
C SER A 183 0.30 -10.84 2.50
N THR A 184 -0.32 -10.75 3.68
CA THR A 184 0.03 -11.56 4.85
C THR A 184 -0.80 -12.83 4.97
N ARG A 185 -1.75 -13.04 4.05
CA ARG A 185 -2.77 -14.09 4.14
C ARG A 185 -3.08 -14.67 2.77
N CYS A 186 -3.42 -15.95 2.71
CA CYS A 186 -3.94 -16.58 1.52
C CYS A 186 -4.89 -17.73 1.86
N THR A 187 -5.79 -18.03 0.93
CA THR A 187 -6.63 -19.24 0.94
C THR A 187 -6.16 -20.10 -0.23
N LEU A 188 -5.83 -21.36 0.04
CA LEU A 188 -5.23 -22.28 -0.93
C LEU A 188 -6.04 -23.57 -1.05
N LYS A 189 -6.47 -23.91 -2.26
CA LYS A 189 -6.98 -25.25 -2.58
C LYS A 189 -5.83 -26.28 -2.58
N PRO A 190 -6.13 -27.58 -2.52
CA PRO A 190 -5.10 -28.62 -2.61
C PRO A 190 -4.16 -28.42 -3.80
N GLY A 191 -2.85 -28.42 -3.56
CA GLY A 191 -1.81 -28.22 -4.58
C GLY A 191 -1.53 -26.78 -4.98
N GLU A 192 -2.36 -25.80 -4.60
CA GLU A 192 -2.12 -24.40 -4.92
C GLU A 192 -0.93 -23.82 -4.15
N THR A 193 -0.26 -22.86 -4.77
CA THR A 193 0.86 -22.13 -4.19
C THR A 193 0.61 -20.63 -4.26
N ALA A 194 0.91 -19.91 -3.18
CA ALA A 194 0.92 -18.46 -3.15
C ALA A 194 2.12 -17.93 -2.37
N THR A 195 2.51 -16.69 -2.65
CA THR A 195 3.53 -15.97 -1.86
C THR A 195 2.86 -15.17 -0.76
N ILE A 196 3.31 -15.37 0.49
CA ILE A 196 2.90 -14.59 1.66
C ILE A 196 4.10 -13.89 2.29
N TYR A 197 3.82 -12.82 3.02
CA TYR A 197 4.84 -11.94 3.56
C TYR A 197 4.71 -11.75 5.07
N LYS A 198 5.85 -11.53 5.74
CA LYS A 198 5.88 -11.12 7.15
C LYS A 198 7.00 -10.09 7.38
N GLY A 199 6.67 -9.00 8.06
CA GLY A 199 7.66 -8.00 8.49
C GLY A 199 8.12 -8.26 9.92
N PHE A 200 9.40 -8.01 10.20
CA PHE A 200 9.93 -8.03 11.56
C PHE A 200 11.04 -7.00 11.75
N SER A 201 11.17 -6.49 12.97
CA SER A 201 12.29 -5.64 13.36
C SER A 201 13.33 -6.47 14.12
N ALA A 202 14.60 -6.25 13.74
CA ALA A 202 15.77 -6.83 14.38
C ALA A 202 16.96 -5.89 14.14
N THR A 203 17.97 -5.97 15.00
CA THR A 203 19.23 -5.22 14.82
C THR A 203 20.05 -5.74 13.64
N SER A 204 19.95 -7.03 13.34
CA SER A 204 20.54 -7.69 12.16
C SER A 204 19.69 -8.88 11.73
N LEU A 205 19.86 -9.33 10.48
CA LEU A 205 19.21 -10.55 9.99
C LEU A 205 19.66 -11.80 10.78
N ASP A 206 20.89 -11.81 11.30
CA ASP A 206 21.45 -12.87 12.15
C ASP A 206 20.70 -13.04 13.49
N SER A 207 19.83 -12.10 13.85
CA SER A 207 18.92 -12.26 14.99
C SER A 207 17.85 -13.33 14.74
N LEU A 208 17.55 -13.63 13.47
CA LEU A 208 16.65 -14.72 13.08
C LEU A 208 17.43 -16.04 13.09
N ALA A 209 17.00 -16.97 13.93
CA ALA A 209 17.53 -18.33 13.97
C ALA A 209 16.67 -19.31 13.17
N TYR A 210 15.34 -19.17 13.22
CA TYR A 210 14.46 -20.05 12.44
C TYR A 210 13.06 -19.45 12.21
N ILE A 211 12.37 -19.97 11.20
CA ILE A 211 10.94 -19.71 10.96
C ILE A 211 10.15 -20.91 11.50
N ARG A 212 9.17 -20.63 12.35
CA ARG A 212 8.22 -21.62 12.87
C ARG A 212 6.90 -21.50 12.13
N TYR A 213 6.33 -22.61 11.72
CA TYR A 213 4.92 -22.69 11.35
C TYR A 213 4.14 -23.43 12.45
N TYR A 214 3.14 -22.75 13.00
CA TYR A 214 2.22 -23.25 14.01
C TYR A 214 0.80 -22.74 13.68
N PRO A 215 0.03 -23.47 12.85
CA PRO A 215 -1.33 -23.07 12.51
C PRO A 215 -2.17 -22.92 13.79
N LEU A 216 -2.92 -21.82 13.92
CA LEU A 216 -3.71 -21.55 15.14
C LEU A 216 -4.82 -22.58 15.40
N SER A 217 -5.28 -23.26 14.35
CA SER A 217 -6.23 -24.38 14.45
C SER A 217 -5.59 -25.70 14.91
N ALA A 218 -4.26 -25.75 15.02
CA ALA A 218 -3.53 -26.96 15.35
C ALA A 218 -3.50 -27.20 16.87
N PRO A 219 -3.52 -28.46 17.33
CA PRO A 219 -3.32 -28.80 18.74
C PRO A 219 -2.04 -28.19 19.30
N LYS A 220 -2.03 -27.89 20.60
CA LYS A 220 -0.83 -27.37 21.29
C LYS A 220 0.36 -28.29 21.05
N GLY A 221 1.45 -27.74 20.51
CA GLY A 221 2.68 -28.46 20.22
C GLY A 221 2.82 -28.97 18.78
N ASP A 222 1.76 -28.91 17.95
CA ASP A 222 1.82 -29.23 16.52
C ASP A 222 2.45 -28.07 15.73
N SER A 223 3.78 -27.92 15.83
CA SER A 223 4.55 -26.89 15.14
C SER A 223 5.76 -27.47 14.42
N ALA A 224 6.18 -26.81 13.34
CA ALA A 224 7.34 -27.20 12.54
C ALA A 224 8.33 -26.04 12.41
N LYS A 225 9.64 -26.34 12.45
CA LYS A 225 10.68 -25.42 12.01
C LYS A 225 10.84 -25.58 10.49
N VAL A 226 10.51 -24.55 9.73
CA VAL A 226 10.40 -24.61 8.25
C VAL A 226 11.59 -23.95 7.55
N TYR A 227 12.42 -23.22 8.31
CA TYR A 227 13.64 -22.58 7.84
C TYR A 227 14.57 -22.40 9.04
N THR A 228 15.87 -22.62 8.87
CA THR A 228 16.88 -22.41 9.92
C THR A 228 18.03 -21.56 9.38
N VAL A 229 18.61 -20.71 10.21
CA VAL A 229 19.85 -19.98 9.92
C VAL A 229 20.92 -20.62 10.80
N ASP A 230 21.89 -21.31 10.19
CA ASP A 230 23.09 -21.84 10.90
C ASP A 230 23.66 -20.89 11.96
#